data_AF-A0A848TLA8-F1
#
_entry.id   AF-A0A848TLA8-F1
#
_cell.length_a   1.000
_cell.length_b   1.000
_cell.length_c   1.000
_cell.angle_alpha   90.00
_cell.angle_beta   90.00
_cell.angle_gamma   90.00
#
_symmetry.space_group_name_H-M   'P 1'
#
loop_
_entity.id
_entity.type
_entity.pdbx_description
1 polymer ?
#
loop_
_entity_poly.entity_id
_entity_poly.type
_entity_poly.pdbx_seq_one_letter_code
_entity_poly.pdbx_strand_id
1 'polypeptide(L)'
;DAAERSGVLGSPRECFNPNFMPEMVRALGAFDLEEYIEVLGRRFQAAGTWGFEITHFQLERIFETDAAFHAHFGGARHIWLIREDIVAQAVSLQKMHETGVSHSVSMSADDRQSAEERFAFDAEAIGTWLLHIRRLETITEKYFNAFGIAPLRLSYERLMSHTPGDVIGAISRFVGAGEVGNADVTSTHEKVGTPRNLEFADRFRKENRAFCSYVAEDRQPFLSGLESDLTRVARA
;
A
#
# COMPACT_ATOMS: atom_id res chain seq x y z
N ASP A 1 -2.81 2.27 -11.54
CA ASP A 1 -3.36 2.47 -12.92
C ASP A 1 -4.53 3.45 -12.94
N ALA A 2 -5.54 3.27 -12.09
CA ALA A 2 -6.72 4.16 -12.00
C ALA A 2 -6.35 5.64 -11.78
N ALA A 3 -5.40 5.91 -10.89
CA ALA A 3 -4.88 7.26 -10.65
C ALA A 3 -4.26 7.90 -11.91
N GLU A 4 -3.50 7.14 -12.69
CA GLU A 4 -2.90 7.62 -13.95
C GLU A 4 -3.95 7.91 -15.00
N ARG A 5 -4.99 7.05 -15.11
CA ARG A 5 -6.12 7.27 -16.01
C ARG A 5 -6.99 8.47 -15.64
N SER A 6 -6.93 8.95 -14.39
CA SER A 6 -7.67 10.13 -13.95
C SER A 6 -7.20 11.43 -14.61
N GLY A 7 -5.95 11.47 -15.07
CA GLY A 7 -5.32 12.66 -15.64
C GLY A 7 -4.99 13.78 -14.63
N VAL A 8 -5.32 13.61 -13.34
CA VAL A 8 -5.14 14.63 -12.30
C VAL A 8 -4.29 14.19 -11.12
N LEU A 9 -4.12 12.88 -10.89
CA LEU A 9 -3.34 12.34 -9.75
C LEU A 9 -1.91 11.90 -10.11
N GLY A 10 -1.47 12.15 -11.34
CA GLY A 10 -0.18 11.65 -11.83
C GLY A 10 -0.14 10.13 -11.98
N SER A 11 1.06 9.56 -11.98
CA SER A 11 1.30 8.11 -12.02
C SER A 11 1.98 7.67 -10.72
N PRO A 12 1.22 7.40 -9.64
CA PRO A 12 1.78 6.90 -8.39
C PRO A 12 2.46 5.54 -8.61
N ARG A 13 3.70 5.43 -8.12
CA ARG A 13 4.54 4.23 -8.21
C ARG A 13 5.26 4.01 -6.89
N GLU A 14 5.77 2.80 -6.68
CA GLU A 14 6.67 2.48 -5.56
C GLU A 14 8.10 2.98 -5.82
N CYS A 15 8.27 4.29 -6.02
CA CYS A 15 9.56 4.87 -6.42
C CYS A 15 10.68 4.65 -5.40
N PHE A 16 10.33 4.46 -4.12
CA PHE A 16 11.29 4.28 -3.04
C PHE A 16 11.45 2.82 -2.60
N ASN A 17 11.00 1.86 -3.41
CA ASN A 17 11.25 0.45 -3.15
C ASN A 17 12.72 0.10 -3.45
N PRO A 18 13.53 -0.34 -2.46
CA PRO A 18 14.94 -0.66 -2.68
C PRO A 18 15.21 -1.71 -3.76
N ASN A 19 14.23 -2.57 -4.06
CA ASN A 19 14.35 -3.60 -5.10
C ASN A 19 14.29 -3.00 -6.52
N PHE A 20 13.65 -1.85 -6.71
CA PHE A 20 13.43 -1.23 -8.03
C PHE A 20 14.17 0.11 -8.18
N MET A 21 14.44 0.80 -7.07
CA MET A 21 15.04 2.12 -7.04
C MET A 21 16.39 2.20 -7.79
N PRO A 22 17.34 1.24 -7.70
CA PRO A 22 18.60 1.33 -8.45
C PRO A 22 18.43 1.38 -9.98
N GLU A 23 17.46 0.64 -10.51
CA GLU A 23 17.14 0.66 -11.93
C GLU A 23 16.49 1.99 -12.32
N MET A 24 15.54 2.47 -11.50
CA MET A 24 14.89 3.77 -11.71
C MET A 24 15.88 4.93 -11.67
N VAL A 25 16.79 4.96 -10.70
CA VAL A 25 17.85 5.99 -10.58
C VAL A 25 18.69 6.02 -11.85
N ARG A 26 19.12 4.85 -12.35
CA ARG A 26 19.88 4.74 -13.61
C ARG A 26 19.08 5.23 -14.81
N ALA A 27 17.81 4.85 -14.91
CA ALA A 27 16.94 5.23 -16.02
C ALA A 27 16.64 6.74 -16.04
N LEU A 28 16.59 7.36 -14.86
CA LEU A 28 16.33 8.79 -14.69
C LEU A 28 17.60 9.65 -14.70
N GLY A 29 18.77 9.02 -14.57
CA GLY A 29 20.07 9.72 -14.56
C GLY A 29 20.29 10.60 -13.33
N ALA A 30 19.64 10.29 -12.20
CA ALA A 30 19.81 11.03 -10.96
C ALA A 30 21.10 10.62 -10.23
N PHE A 31 21.82 11.59 -9.67
CA PHE A 31 23.10 11.38 -8.99
C PHE A 31 22.96 11.32 -7.47
N ASP A 32 21.91 11.90 -6.91
CA ASP A 32 21.57 11.85 -5.49
C ASP A 32 20.05 11.76 -5.25
N LEU A 33 19.66 11.67 -3.97
CA LEU A 33 18.26 11.52 -3.57
C LEU A 33 17.43 12.78 -3.89
N GLU A 34 18.00 13.97 -3.79
CA GLU A 34 17.29 15.22 -4.03
C GLU A 34 16.93 15.35 -5.51
N GLU A 35 17.91 15.13 -6.39
CA GLU A 35 17.70 15.12 -7.83
C GLU A 35 16.73 14.00 -8.24
N TYR A 36 16.84 12.82 -7.61
CA TYR A 36 15.91 11.73 -7.85
C TYR A 36 14.46 12.14 -7.56
N ILE A 37 14.21 12.77 -6.41
CA ILE A 37 12.87 13.28 -6.04
C ILE A 37 12.39 14.33 -7.03
N GLU A 38 13.24 15.29 -7.42
CA GLU A 38 12.88 16.34 -8.38
C GLU A 38 12.51 15.76 -9.76
N VAL A 39 13.28 14.79 -10.25
CA VAL A 39 13.02 14.14 -11.55
C VAL A 39 11.75 13.31 -11.49
N LEU A 40 11.49 12.59 -10.40
CA LEU A 40 10.22 11.86 -10.21
C LEU A 40 9.02 12.80 -10.27
N GLY A 41 9.06 13.91 -9.53
CA GLY A 41 8.00 14.91 -9.52
C GLY A 41 7.72 15.48 -10.91
N ARG A 42 8.76 15.77 -11.69
CA ARG A 42 8.60 16.23 -13.08
C ARG A 42 8.05 15.16 -14.02
N ARG A 43 8.50 13.90 -13.85
CA ARG A 43 8.22 12.80 -14.78
C ARG A 43 6.84 12.17 -14.60
N PHE A 44 6.36 12.10 -13.37
CA PHE A 44 5.16 11.34 -12.99
C PHE A 44 4.01 12.21 -12.49
N GLN A 45 4.14 13.54 -12.52
CA GLN A 45 3.00 14.42 -12.22
C GLN A 45 1.95 14.41 -13.34
N ALA A 46 0.71 14.70 -12.96
CA ALA A 46 -0.32 15.18 -13.88
C ALA A 46 -1.08 16.34 -13.21
N ALA A 47 -1.41 17.37 -14.00
CA ALA A 47 -2.07 18.58 -13.51
C ALA A 47 -1.42 19.22 -12.26
N GLY A 48 -0.09 19.13 -12.14
CA GLY A 48 0.66 19.66 -10.99
C GLY A 48 0.64 18.75 -9.75
N THR A 49 -0.01 17.59 -9.80
CA THR A 49 -0.05 16.61 -8.71
C THR A 49 0.86 15.43 -9.03
N TRP A 50 1.71 15.08 -8.07
CA TRP A 50 2.49 13.84 -8.07
C TRP A 50 2.26 13.11 -6.76
N GLY A 51 2.21 11.78 -6.82
CA GLY A 51 2.13 10.89 -5.67
C GLY A 51 3.00 9.67 -5.86
N PHE A 52 3.20 8.93 -4.77
CA PHE A 52 3.94 7.67 -4.76
C PHE A 52 3.45 6.79 -3.62
N GLU A 53 3.76 5.51 -3.70
CA GLU A 53 3.50 4.54 -2.65
C GLU A 53 4.79 4.26 -1.88
N ILE A 54 4.69 4.22 -0.55
CA ILE A 54 5.82 3.90 0.32
C ILE A 54 5.33 3.15 1.56
N THR A 55 6.04 2.09 1.93
CA THR A 55 5.89 1.44 3.24
C THR A 55 6.85 2.08 4.24
N HIS A 56 6.52 2.03 5.53
CA HIS A 56 7.42 2.58 6.54
C HIS A 56 8.78 1.85 6.61
N PHE A 57 8.82 0.58 6.19
CA PHE A 57 10.09 -0.14 5.99
C PHE A 57 10.96 0.51 4.90
N GLN A 58 10.36 0.89 3.76
CA GLN A 58 11.08 1.58 2.68
C GLN A 58 11.53 2.98 3.13
N LEU A 59 10.68 3.68 3.89
CA LEU A 59 11.04 4.96 4.51
C LEU A 59 12.31 4.83 5.37
N GLU A 60 12.33 3.90 6.34
CA GLU A 60 13.49 3.62 7.21
C GLU A 60 14.75 3.29 6.38
N ARG A 61 14.60 2.59 5.26
CA ARG A 61 15.72 2.15 4.41
C ARG A 61 16.30 3.24 3.53
N ILE A 62 15.48 4.17 3.06
CA ILE A 62 15.90 5.20 2.09
C ILE A 62 16.25 6.52 2.78
N PHE A 63 15.46 6.92 3.79
CA PHE A 63 15.60 8.21 4.46
C PHE A 63 16.25 8.10 5.84
N GLU A 64 16.48 6.88 6.33
CA GLU A 64 17.08 6.54 7.64
C GLU A 64 16.23 6.94 8.86
N THR A 65 15.54 8.08 8.82
CA THR A 65 14.70 8.60 9.90
C THR A 65 13.41 9.22 9.40
N ASP A 66 12.40 9.20 10.26
CA ASP A 66 11.13 9.90 10.06
C ASP A 66 11.31 11.40 9.79
N ALA A 67 12.25 12.05 10.49
CA ALA A 67 12.52 13.48 10.33
C ALA A 67 13.11 13.81 8.96
N ALA A 68 14.01 12.96 8.45
CA ALA A 68 14.56 13.12 7.11
C ALA A 68 13.48 12.94 6.03
N PHE A 69 12.63 11.91 6.14
CA PHE A 69 11.49 11.76 5.23
C PHE A 69 10.53 12.95 5.31
N HIS A 70 10.22 13.41 6.52
CA HIS A 70 9.34 14.56 6.73
C HIS A 70 9.93 15.87 6.17
N ALA A 71 11.26 16.04 6.18
CA ALA A 71 11.90 17.20 5.58
C ALA A 71 11.60 17.34 4.08
N HIS A 72 11.50 16.22 3.35
CA HIS A 72 11.15 16.22 1.92
C HIS A 72 9.63 16.23 1.68
N PHE A 73 8.87 15.44 2.45
CA PHE A 73 7.46 15.15 2.14
C PHE A 73 6.45 15.58 3.21
N GLY A 74 6.86 16.32 4.23
CA GLY A 74 5.97 16.76 5.31
C GLY A 74 4.85 17.70 4.87
N GLY A 75 5.03 18.39 3.73
CA GLY A 75 3.98 19.19 3.09
C GLY A 75 3.02 18.40 2.20
N ALA A 76 3.28 17.11 1.97
CA ALA A 76 2.42 16.27 1.16
C ALA A 76 1.13 15.89 1.90
N ARG A 77 0.10 15.52 1.14
CA ARG A 77 -1.09 14.89 1.69
C ARG A 77 -0.83 13.40 1.86
N HIS A 78 -1.11 12.88 3.05
CA HIS A 78 -0.85 11.48 3.38
C HIS A 78 -2.12 10.65 3.28
N ILE A 79 -2.03 9.53 2.59
CA ILE A 79 -3.09 8.51 2.55
C ILE A 79 -2.53 7.29 3.26
N TRP A 80 -3.26 6.81 4.27
CA TRP A 80 -2.89 5.64 5.03
C TRP A 80 -3.79 4.47 4.66
N LEU A 81 -3.22 3.48 3.97
CA LEU A 81 -3.93 2.31 3.49
C LEU A 81 -3.50 1.06 4.27
N ILE A 82 -4.45 0.40 4.92
CA ILE A 82 -4.23 -0.88 5.62
C ILE A 82 -5.15 -1.97 5.08
N ARG A 83 -4.98 -3.21 5.54
CA ARG A 83 -5.98 -4.28 5.34
C ARG A 83 -6.68 -4.58 6.66
N GLU A 84 -7.99 -4.67 6.64
CA GLU A 84 -8.75 -5.08 7.83
C GLU A 84 -8.40 -6.52 8.19
N ASP A 85 -8.33 -7.40 7.20
CA ASP A 85 -7.92 -8.79 7.38
C ASP A 85 -6.39 -8.96 7.35
N ILE A 86 -5.76 -8.67 8.48
CA ILE A 86 -4.30 -8.78 8.65
C ILE A 86 -3.78 -10.22 8.52
N VAL A 87 -4.61 -11.23 8.85
CA VAL A 87 -4.20 -12.64 8.69
C VAL A 87 -4.14 -12.99 7.20
N ALA A 88 -5.15 -12.62 6.43
CA ALA A 88 -5.11 -12.81 4.99
C ALA A 88 -3.94 -12.04 4.35
N GLN A 89 -3.64 -10.83 4.84
CA GLN A 89 -2.47 -10.08 4.39
C GLN A 89 -1.16 -10.81 4.69
N ALA A 90 -0.99 -11.35 5.89
CA ALA A 90 0.21 -12.10 6.29
C ALA A 90 0.41 -13.36 5.42
N VAL A 91 -0.66 -14.12 5.17
CA VAL A 91 -0.65 -15.29 4.27
C VAL A 91 -0.27 -14.88 2.84
N SER A 92 -0.81 -13.77 2.34
CA SER A 92 -0.42 -13.23 1.03
C SER A 92 1.06 -12.83 0.98
N LEU A 93 1.60 -12.20 2.02
CA LEU A 93 3.03 -11.83 2.07
C LEU A 93 3.95 -13.06 2.15
N GLN A 94 3.58 -14.07 2.95
CA GLN A 94 4.30 -15.34 2.99
C GLN A 94 4.37 -15.95 1.59
N LYS A 95 3.23 -16.06 0.91
CA LYS A 95 3.17 -16.58 -0.46
C LYS A 95 4.05 -15.78 -1.41
N MET A 96 3.93 -14.45 -1.40
CA MET A 96 4.75 -13.59 -2.27
C MET A 96 6.25 -13.79 -2.00
N HIS A 97 6.64 -13.95 -0.74
CA HIS A 97 8.03 -14.17 -0.36
C HIS A 97 8.56 -15.54 -0.82
N GLU A 98 7.80 -16.62 -0.60
CA GLU A 98 8.22 -17.98 -0.99
C GLU A 98 8.21 -18.21 -2.49
N THR A 99 7.27 -17.58 -3.19
CA THR A 99 7.05 -17.83 -4.63
C THR A 99 7.67 -16.78 -5.53
N GLY A 100 8.05 -15.61 -5.00
CA GLY A 100 8.50 -14.46 -5.79
C GLY A 100 7.39 -13.79 -6.60
N VAL A 101 6.14 -14.24 -6.49
CA VAL A 101 5.00 -13.75 -7.27
C VAL A 101 4.34 -12.60 -6.55
N SER A 102 4.87 -11.39 -6.70
CA SER A 102 4.26 -10.18 -6.14
C SER A 102 3.18 -9.60 -7.06
N HIS A 103 3.48 -9.44 -8.35
CA HIS A 103 2.62 -8.78 -9.34
C HIS A 103 2.90 -9.21 -10.80
N SER A 104 3.48 -10.38 -11.05
CA SER A 104 3.98 -10.73 -12.39
C SER A 104 2.83 -10.98 -13.38
N VAL A 105 2.52 -9.93 -14.14
CA VAL A 105 1.77 -9.99 -15.40
C VAL A 105 2.50 -10.88 -16.44
N SER A 106 3.77 -11.22 -16.18
CA SER A 106 4.68 -11.95 -17.07
C SER A 106 4.97 -13.41 -16.70
N MET A 107 4.37 -13.98 -15.65
CA MET A 107 4.56 -15.41 -15.36
C MET A 107 3.65 -16.27 -16.23
N SER A 108 4.22 -17.35 -16.77
CA SER A 108 3.45 -18.37 -17.47
C SER A 108 2.45 -19.05 -16.52
N ALA A 109 1.40 -19.65 -17.06
CA ALA A 109 0.43 -20.39 -16.26
C ALA A 109 1.10 -21.54 -15.49
N ASP A 110 2.09 -22.19 -16.08
CA ASP A 110 2.85 -23.29 -15.49
C ASP A 110 3.70 -22.84 -14.30
N ASP A 111 4.33 -21.66 -14.40
CA ASP A 111 5.12 -21.09 -13.30
C ASP A 111 4.23 -20.69 -12.11
N ARG A 112 3.03 -20.15 -12.39
CA ARG A 112 2.04 -19.83 -11.35
C ARG A 112 1.54 -21.09 -10.65
N GLN A 113 1.25 -22.15 -11.41
CA GLN A 113 0.84 -23.42 -10.83
C GLN A 113 1.95 -24.03 -9.97
N SER A 114 3.19 -24.03 -10.45
CA SER A 114 4.35 -24.55 -9.71
C SER A 114 4.62 -23.76 -8.43
N ALA A 115 4.47 -22.44 -8.46
CA ALA A 115 4.52 -21.57 -7.28
C ALA A 115 3.41 -21.94 -6.27
N GLU A 116 2.20 -22.15 -6.77
CA GLU A 116 1.03 -22.49 -5.95
C GLU A 116 1.19 -23.83 -5.25
N GLU A 117 1.80 -24.82 -5.92
CA GLU A 117 2.07 -26.14 -5.34
C GLU A 117 3.10 -26.08 -4.21
N ARG A 118 4.13 -25.24 -4.37
CA ARG A 118 5.20 -25.03 -3.38
C ARG A 118 4.76 -24.26 -2.14
N PHE A 119 3.70 -23.44 -2.24
CA PHE A 119 3.21 -22.64 -1.13
C PHE A 119 2.67 -23.55 -0.01
N ALA A 120 3.40 -23.66 1.09
CA ALA A 120 3.08 -24.56 2.20
C ALA A 120 2.56 -23.78 3.41
N PHE A 121 1.74 -24.45 4.23
CA PHE A 121 1.29 -23.85 5.48
C PHE A 121 2.43 -23.79 6.48
N ASP A 122 2.76 -22.59 6.94
CA ASP A 122 3.75 -22.35 7.99
C ASP A 122 3.20 -21.31 8.97
N ALA A 123 2.76 -21.77 10.13
CA ALA A 123 2.18 -20.89 11.15
C ALA A 123 3.21 -19.89 11.71
N GLU A 124 4.48 -20.27 11.82
CA GLU A 124 5.53 -19.39 12.34
C GLU A 124 5.83 -18.27 11.34
N ALA A 125 5.92 -18.60 10.05
CA ALA A 125 6.10 -17.61 9.00
C ALA A 125 4.91 -16.65 8.90
N ILE A 126 3.66 -17.15 8.96
CA ILE A 126 2.46 -16.30 8.97
C ILE A 126 2.46 -15.38 10.21
N GLY A 127 2.78 -15.91 11.39
CA GLY A 127 2.89 -15.12 12.61
C GLY A 127 3.94 -14.01 12.51
N THR A 128 5.08 -14.32 11.89
CA THR A 128 6.16 -13.35 11.64
C THR A 128 5.71 -12.23 10.71
N TRP A 129 5.07 -12.54 9.58
CA TRP A 129 4.53 -11.54 8.66
C TRP A 129 3.44 -10.69 9.31
N LEU A 130 2.59 -11.28 10.13
CA LEU A 130 1.56 -10.57 10.85
C LEU A 130 2.17 -9.56 11.84
N LEU A 131 3.16 -9.98 12.64
CA LEU A 131 3.89 -9.08 13.54
C LEU A 131 4.65 -7.98 12.77
N HIS A 132 5.19 -8.31 11.60
CA HIS A 132 5.83 -7.33 10.73
C HIS A 132 4.84 -6.26 10.26
N ILE A 133 3.68 -6.65 9.72
CA ILE A 133 2.63 -5.70 9.32
C ILE A 133 2.21 -4.85 10.53
N ARG A 134 1.97 -5.48 11.68
CA ARG A 134 1.56 -4.78 12.90
C ARG A 134 2.60 -3.76 13.37
N ARG A 135 3.89 -4.09 13.30
CA ARG A 135 4.99 -3.14 13.56
C ARG A 135 4.88 -1.95 12.63
N LEU A 136 4.74 -2.18 11.32
CA LEU A 136 4.65 -1.11 10.31
C LEU A 136 3.45 -0.18 10.54
N GLU A 137 2.27 -0.73 10.87
CA GLU A 137 1.10 0.07 11.23
C GLU A 137 1.39 0.96 12.45
N THR A 138 2.01 0.39 13.49
CA THR A 138 2.34 1.11 14.73
C THR A 138 3.28 2.28 14.49
N ILE A 139 4.39 2.04 13.79
CA ILE A 139 5.41 3.07 13.57
C ILE A 139 4.91 4.15 12.61
N THR A 140 4.07 3.80 11.64
CA THR A 140 3.41 4.77 10.76
C THR A 140 2.48 5.69 11.54
N GLU A 141 1.69 5.15 12.47
CA GLU A 141 0.83 5.97 13.34
C GLU A 141 1.65 6.83 14.32
N LYS A 142 2.79 6.32 14.82
CA LYS A 142 3.72 7.15 15.61
C LYS A 142 4.26 8.31 14.80
N TYR A 143 4.64 8.08 13.55
CA TYR A 143 5.05 9.13 12.62
C TYR A 143 3.96 10.19 12.45
N PHE A 144 2.71 9.79 12.15
CA PHE A 144 1.63 10.76 11.99
C PHE A 144 1.40 11.59 13.26
N ASN A 145 1.41 10.96 14.43
CA ASN A 145 1.24 11.66 15.70
C ASN A 145 2.42 12.61 16.01
N ALA A 146 3.66 12.18 15.76
CA ALA A 146 4.86 12.97 16.03
C ALA A 146 4.92 14.26 15.21
N PHE A 147 4.42 14.24 13.97
CA PHE A 147 4.46 15.37 13.04
C PHE A 147 3.09 16.06 12.86
N GLY A 148 2.07 15.69 13.65
CA GLY A 148 0.74 16.32 13.57
C GLY A 148 0.01 16.10 12.25
N ILE A 149 0.27 14.97 11.57
CA ILE A 149 -0.30 14.64 10.27
C ILE A 149 -1.67 13.99 10.46
N ALA A 150 -2.68 14.51 9.76
CA ALA A 150 -4.00 13.91 9.64
C ALA A 150 -4.15 13.22 8.27
N PRO A 151 -3.82 11.92 8.14
CA PRO A 151 -3.94 11.21 6.87
C PRO A 151 -5.40 10.87 6.54
N LEU A 152 -5.70 10.72 5.25
CA LEU A 152 -6.90 10.02 4.78
C LEU A 152 -6.74 8.53 5.07
N ARG A 153 -7.57 7.97 5.97
CA ARG A 153 -7.44 6.58 6.44
C ARG A 153 -8.35 5.66 5.67
N LEU A 154 -7.78 4.70 4.95
CA LEU A 154 -8.47 3.80 4.04
C LEU A 154 -8.12 2.34 4.37
N SER A 155 -9.03 1.44 4.05
CA SER A 155 -8.73 0.01 4.00
C SER A 155 -8.92 -0.56 2.61
N TYR A 156 -8.13 -1.56 2.28
CA TYR A 156 -8.26 -2.29 1.02
C TYR A 156 -9.70 -2.81 0.83
N GLU A 157 -10.28 -3.42 1.87
CA GLU A 157 -11.61 -4.03 1.83
C GLU A 157 -12.71 -2.99 1.54
N ARG A 158 -12.64 -1.81 2.17
CA ARG A 158 -13.58 -0.72 1.88
C ARG A 158 -13.37 -0.15 0.50
N LEU A 159 -12.12 0.06 0.08
CA LEU A 159 -11.82 0.51 -1.29
C LEU A 159 -12.39 -0.43 -2.35
N MET A 160 -12.30 -1.74 -2.15
CA MET A 160 -12.84 -2.73 -3.08
C MET A 160 -14.38 -2.78 -3.08
N SER A 161 -15.05 -2.18 -2.10
CA SER A 161 -16.51 -2.04 -2.09
C SER A 161 -17.04 -0.83 -2.88
N HIS A 162 -16.12 0.01 -3.38
CA HIS A 162 -16.44 1.20 -4.17
C HIS A 162 -15.98 1.05 -5.63
N THR A 163 -16.57 1.84 -6.53
CA THR A 163 -16.05 1.91 -7.89
C THR A 163 -14.69 2.63 -7.89
N PRO A 164 -13.78 2.34 -8.84
CA PRO A 164 -12.52 3.07 -8.91
C PRO A 164 -12.73 4.59 -9.09
N GLY A 165 -13.81 5.01 -9.77
CA GLY A 165 -14.19 6.42 -9.90
C GLY A 165 -14.49 7.09 -8.55
N ASP A 166 -15.24 6.42 -7.66
CA ASP A 166 -15.52 6.93 -6.31
C ASP A 166 -14.24 7.13 -5.50
N VAL A 167 -13.35 6.14 -5.55
CA VAL A 167 -12.05 6.16 -4.85
C VAL A 167 -11.18 7.29 -5.36
N ILE A 168 -11.00 7.38 -6.68
CA ILE A 168 -10.19 8.42 -7.30
C ILE A 168 -10.78 9.81 -7.07
N GLY A 169 -12.11 9.95 -7.11
CA GLY A 169 -12.79 11.20 -6.77
C GLY A 169 -12.54 11.63 -5.33
N ALA A 170 -12.59 10.69 -4.37
CA ALA A 170 -12.29 10.97 -2.97
C ALA A 170 -10.84 11.39 -2.74
N ILE A 171 -9.89 10.65 -3.34
CA ILE A 171 -8.46 10.99 -3.28
C ILE A 171 -8.22 12.36 -3.90
N SER A 172 -8.79 12.63 -5.09
CA SER A 172 -8.63 13.93 -5.77
C SER A 172 -9.14 15.11 -4.95
N ARG A 173 -10.29 14.95 -4.27
CA ARG A 173 -10.79 15.96 -3.32
C ARG A 173 -9.84 16.16 -2.14
N PHE A 174 -9.35 15.06 -1.57
CA PHE A 174 -8.45 15.09 -0.41
C PHE A 174 -7.09 15.73 -0.72
N VAL A 175 -6.56 15.54 -1.93
CA VAL A 175 -5.27 16.12 -2.33
C VAL A 175 -5.38 17.47 -3.02
N GLY A 176 -6.59 17.88 -3.44
CA GLY A 176 -6.81 19.14 -4.15
C GLY A 176 -6.42 19.09 -5.63
N ALA A 177 -6.40 17.91 -6.25
CA ALA A 177 -5.89 17.71 -7.62
C ALA A 177 -6.86 18.16 -8.74
N GLY A 178 -8.06 18.63 -8.40
CA GLY A 178 -9.09 19.07 -9.35
C GLY A 178 -10.16 18.02 -9.63
N GLU A 179 -11.08 18.34 -10.54
CA GLU A 179 -12.17 17.43 -10.89
C GLU A 179 -11.68 16.28 -11.78
N VAL A 180 -12.00 15.06 -11.35
CA VAL A 180 -11.75 13.86 -12.13
C VAL A 180 -12.82 13.81 -13.21
N GLY A 181 -12.42 13.86 -14.49
CA GLY A 181 -13.38 13.76 -15.59
C GLY A 181 -14.13 12.41 -15.54
N ASN A 182 -15.37 12.40 -16.03
CA ASN A 182 -16.27 11.21 -16.12
C ASN A 182 -15.74 10.06 -17.00
N ALA A 183 -14.45 10.01 -17.32
CA ALA A 183 -13.87 8.83 -17.94
C ALA A 183 -14.14 7.65 -16.99
N ASP A 184 -14.67 6.56 -17.52
CA ASP A 184 -14.80 5.29 -16.78
C ASP A 184 -13.42 4.88 -16.29
N VAL A 185 -13.08 5.31 -15.07
CA VAL A 185 -11.85 4.91 -14.40
C VAL A 185 -12.05 3.43 -14.10
N THR A 186 -11.51 2.61 -15.00
CA THR A 186 -11.47 1.16 -14.85
C THR A 186 -10.10 0.79 -14.32
N SER A 187 -10.09 -0.14 -13.36
CA SER A 187 -8.84 -0.75 -12.90
C SER A 187 -8.71 -2.13 -13.51
N THR A 188 -7.51 -2.47 -14.00
CA THR A 188 -7.18 -3.82 -14.44
C THR A 188 -6.63 -4.69 -13.30
N HIS A 189 -6.72 -4.23 -12.06
CA HIS A 189 -6.16 -4.92 -10.90
C HIS A 189 -7.06 -6.10 -10.48
N GLU A 190 -6.55 -7.32 -10.64
CA GLU A 190 -7.20 -8.55 -10.17
C GLU A 190 -6.69 -8.97 -8.79
N LYS A 191 -7.59 -9.48 -7.95
CA LYS A 191 -7.24 -10.00 -6.62
C LYS A 191 -6.46 -11.32 -6.75
N VAL A 192 -5.23 -11.35 -6.25
CA VAL A 192 -4.31 -12.52 -6.31
C VAL A 192 -4.57 -13.56 -5.18
N GLY A 193 -5.77 -13.58 -4.60
CA GLY A 193 -6.12 -14.51 -3.51
C GLY A 193 -6.62 -15.85 -4.06
N THR A 194 -6.00 -16.97 -3.69
CA THR A 194 -6.45 -18.32 -4.09
C THR A 194 -7.23 -19.02 -2.97
N PRO A 195 -7.97 -20.10 -3.27
CA PRO A 195 -8.60 -20.92 -2.21
C PRO A 195 -7.61 -21.39 -1.14
N ARG A 196 -6.35 -21.64 -1.52
CA ARG A 196 -5.28 -22.04 -0.58
C ARG A 196 -4.93 -20.92 0.40
N ASN A 197 -4.93 -19.66 -0.03
CA ASN A 197 -4.76 -18.51 0.88
C ASN A 197 -5.87 -18.46 1.95
N LEU A 198 -7.12 -18.72 1.55
CA LEU A 198 -8.25 -18.73 2.49
C LEU A 198 -8.13 -19.88 3.48
N GLU A 199 -7.83 -21.09 2.99
CA GLU A 199 -7.61 -22.27 3.83
C GLU A 199 -6.53 -22.03 4.88
N PHE A 200 -5.38 -21.48 4.48
CA PHE A 200 -4.28 -21.21 5.40
C PHE A 200 -4.62 -20.11 6.41
N ALA A 201 -5.33 -19.06 6.00
CA ALA A 201 -5.80 -18.03 6.92
C ALA A 201 -6.76 -18.60 7.97
N ASP A 202 -7.72 -19.43 7.56
CA ASP A 202 -8.69 -20.06 8.45
C ASP A 202 -8.02 -21.06 9.41
N ARG A 203 -7.10 -21.87 8.88
CA ARG A 203 -6.27 -22.77 9.69
C ARG A 203 -5.47 -22.00 10.73
N PHE A 204 -4.78 -20.94 10.32
CA PHE A 204 -3.98 -20.10 11.21
C PHE A 204 -4.84 -19.50 12.34
N ARG A 205 -6.01 -18.93 12.02
CA ARG A 205 -6.95 -18.38 13.02
C ARG A 205 -7.43 -19.42 14.02
N LYS A 206 -7.70 -20.64 13.55
CA LYS A 206 -8.16 -21.74 14.39
C LYS A 206 -7.06 -22.17 15.36
N GLU A 207 -5.84 -22.34 14.88
CA GLU A 207 -4.70 -22.81 15.66
C GLU A 207 -4.14 -21.72 16.59
N ASN A 208 -4.27 -20.43 16.23
CA ASN A 208 -3.67 -19.29 16.94
C ASN A 208 -4.71 -18.30 17.49
N ARG A 209 -5.88 -18.79 17.91
CA ARG A 209 -7.03 -17.96 18.30
C ARG A 209 -6.69 -16.85 19.29
N ALA A 210 -5.99 -17.17 20.38
CA ALA A 210 -5.64 -16.20 21.41
C ALA A 210 -4.74 -15.07 20.86
N PHE A 211 -3.78 -15.43 20.02
CA PHE A 211 -2.90 -14.46 19.35
C PHE A 211 -3.69 -13.58 18.38
N CYS A 212 -4.57 -14.15 17.56
CA CYS A 212 -5.42 -13.38 16.65
C CYS A 212 -6.36 -12.42 17.40
N SER A 213 -6.94 -12.84 18.53
CA SER A 213 -7.76 -11.98 19.38
C SER A 213 -6.97 -10.81 19.95
N TYR A 214 -5.78 -11.07 20.51
CA TYR A 214 -4.89 -10.02 21.00
C TYR A 214 -4.57 -8.98 19.91
N VAL A 215 -4.19 -9.44 18.71
CA VAL A 215 -3.88 -8.55 17.59
C VAL A 215 -5.10 -7.76 17.15
N ALA A 216 -6.29 -8.37 17.11
CA ALA A 216 -7.51 -7.70 16.72
C ALA A 216 -7.91 -6.59 17.71
N GLU A 217 -7.74 -6.82 19.01
CA GLU A 217 -7.97 -5.82 20.06
C GLU A 217 -6.99 -4.66 19.96
N ASP A 218 -5.70 -4.96 19.81
CA ASP A 218 -4.62 -3.99 19.69
C ASP A 218 -4.73 -3.13 18.40
N ARG A 219 -5.36 -3.66 17.34
CA ARG A 219 -5.62 -2.92 16.09
C ARG A 219 -6.94 -2.14 16.08
N GLN A 220 -7.80 -2.25 17.09
CA GLN A 220 -9.08 -1.54 17.12
C GLN A 220 -8.94 -0.02 16.90
N PRO A 221 -7.97 0.69 17.51
CA PRO A 221 -7.83 2.13 17.29
C PRO A 221 -7.67 2.50 15.81
N PHE A 222 -6.90 1.72 15.05
CA PHE A 222 -6.67 1.93 13.62
C PHE A 222 -7.93 1.67 12.80
N LEU A 223 -8.59 0.54 13.06
CA LEU A 223 -9.79 0.13 12.33
C LEU A 223 -10.96 1.08 12.57
N SER A 224 -11.07 1.61 13.78
CA SER A 224 -12.10 2.58 14.15
C SER A 224 -11.90 3.95 13.50
N GLY A 225 -10.65 4.31 13.16
CA GLY A 225 -10.31 5.56 12.49
C GLY A 225 -10.40 5.52 10.97
N LEU A 226 -10.75 4.37 10.39
CA LEU A 226 -10.91 4.22 8.94
C LEU A 226 -12.13 4.99 8.42
N GLU A 227 -11.97 5.65 7.28
CA GLU A 227 -13.08 6.29 6.57
C GLU A 227 -14.14 5.26 6.17
N SER A 228 -15.39 5.58 6.47
CA SER A 228 -16.55 4.71 6.18
C SER A 228 -17.33 5.16 4.95
N ASP A 229 -17.19 6.42 4.54
CA ASP A 229 -17.94 7.00 3.42
C ASP A 229 -17.04 7.92 2.59
N LEU A 230 -16.55 7.40 1.47
CA LEU A 230 -15.66 8.13 0.55
C LEU A 230 -16.33 9.37 -0.08
N THR A 231 -17.67 9.45 -0.06
CA THR A 231 -18.39 10.62 -0.59
C THR A 231 -18.25 11.84 0.32
N ARG A 232 -17.94 11.63 1.61
CA ARG A 232 -17.82 12.69 2.63
C ARG A 232 -16.41 13.22 2.82
N VAL A 233 -15.42 12.65 2.12
CA VAL A 233 -14.03 13.09 2.21
C VAL A 233 -13.96 14.58 1.87
N ALA A 234 -13.51 15.37 2.85
CA ALA A 234 -13.43 16.82 2.78
C ALA A 234 -12.49 17.26 1.65
N ARG A 235 -12.82 18.40 1.05
CA ARG A 235 -11.95 19.03 0.04
C ARG A 235 -10.78 19.74 0.75
N ALA A 236 -9.59 19.59 0.19
CA ALA A 236 -8.38 20.32 0.58
C ALA A 236 -8.49 21.83 0.39
#